data_AF-A0A0H1BAI8-F1
#
_entry.id   AF-A0A0H1BAI8-F1
#
_cell.length_a   1.000
_cell.length_b   1.000
_cell.length_c   1.000
_cell.angle_alpha   90.00
_cell.angle_beta   90.00
_cell.angle_gamma   90.00
#
_symmetry.space_group_name_H-M   'P 1'
#
loop_
_entity.id
_entity.type
_entity.pdbx_description
1 polymer ?
#
loop_
_entity_poly.entity_id
_entity_poly.type
_entity_poly.pdbx_seq_one_letter_code
_entity_poly.pdbx_strand_id
1 'polypeptide(L)'
;MTQEMAACAIGARSQMARTYLERHLEKFEDCGREELIQHGLRALKESLSQDKELTVDNTSIGIVGVGSGVGKGKVEVFRLYEGLEISGFLESASSEGQQAEAEAEAEGQSMEVDS
;
A
#
# COMPACT_ATOMS: atom_id res chain seq x y z
N MET A 1 -2.20 9.51 24.69
CA MET A 1 -1.79 10.43 23.61
C MET A 1 -2.23 9.78 22.31
N THR A 2 -3.16 10.39 21.60
CA THR A 2 -3.63 9.92 20.29
C THR A 2 -2.71 10.46 19.21
N GLN A 3 -2.27 9.60 18.29
CA GLN A 3 -1.52 10.05 17.12
C GLN A 3 -2.42 9.93 15.89
N GLU A 4 -2.52 11.03 15.16
CA GLU A 4 -3.17 11.07 13.86
C GLU A 4 -2.12 10.70 12.81
N MET A 5 -2.43 9.73 11.94
CA MET A 5 -1.48 9.20 10.98
C MET A 5 -2.17 9.07 9.62
N ALA A 6 -1.58 9.68 8.58
CA ALA A 6 -2.04 9.52 7.21
C ALA A 6 -1.78 8.11 6.67
N ALA A 7 -0.67 7.49 7.08
CA ALA A 7 -0.37 6.09 6.82
C ALA A 7 0.43 5.49 7.98
N CYS A 8 0.23 4.20 8.26
CA CYS A 8 0.90 3.52 9.36
C CYS A 8 1.07 2.02 9.07
N ALA A 9 2.13 1.43 9.61
CA ALA A 9 2.31 -0.01 9.68
C ALA A 9 2.86 -0.40 11.07
N ILE A 10 2.40 -1.54 11.58
CA ILE A 10 2.72 -2.04 12.92
C ILE A 10 3.06 -3.53 12.88
N GLY A 11 3.63 -4.06 13.98
CA GLY A 11 3.97 -5.47 14.10
C GLY A 11 5.39 -5.81 13.63
N ALA A 12 5.64 -7.11 13.45
CA ALA A 12 6.96 -7.63 13.11
C ALA A 12 7.45 -7.08 11.76
N ARG A 13 8.68 -6.57 11.72
CA ARG A 13 9.33 -6.00 10.51
C ARG A 13 8.55 -4.88 9.83
N SER A 14 7.67 -4.21 10.57
CA SER A 14 6.89 -3.04 10.10
C SER A 14 7.75 -1.82 9.76
N GLN A 15 9.05 -1.81 10.07
CA GLN A 15 9.93 -0.72 9.67
C GLN A 15 10.04 -0.61 8.14
N MET A 16 10.17 -1.72 7.42
CA MET A 16 10.27 -1.72 5.96
C MET A 16 8.97 -1.20 5.30
N ALA A 17 7.82 -1.64 5.84
CA ALA A 17 6.52 -1.12 5.42
C ALA A 17 6.40 0.39 5.68
N ARG A 18 6.82 0.89 6.85
CA ARG A 18 6.82 2.34 7.14
C ARG A 18 7.73 3.11 6.18
N THR A 19 8.92 2.60 5.88
CA THR A 19 9.82 3.22 4.89
C THR A 19 9.23 3.23 3.48
N TYR A 20 8.40 2.25 3.11
CA TYR A 20 7.64 2.33 1.86
C TYR A 20 6.57 3.44 1.91
N LEU A 21 5.78 3.48 2.99
CA LEU A 21 4.70 4.46 3.16
C LEU A 21 5.25 5.89 3.21
N GLU A 22 6.36 6.13 3.91
CA GLU A 22 7.04 7.43 3.99
C GLU A 22 7.46 7.95 2.60
N ARG A 23 7.98 7.07 1.73
CA ARG A 23 8.42 7.43 0.36
C ARG A 23 7.26 7.77 -0.59
N HIS A 24 6.06 7.27 -0.32
CA HIS A 24 4.91 7.41 -1.22
C HIS A 24 3.80 8.30 -0.64
N LEU A 25 4.00 8.85 0.55
CA LEU A 25 2.95 9.52 1.33
C LEU A 25 2.30 10.67 0.55
N GLU A 26 3.10 11.46 -0.17
CA GLU A 26 2.63 12.61 -0.95
C GLU A 26 1.69 12.21 -2.09
N LYS A 27 1.77 10.97 -2.59
CA LYS A 27 0.93 10.48 -3.68
C LYS A 27 -0.48 10.09 -3.21
N PHE A 28 -0.65 9.78 -1.92
CA PHE A 28 -1.89 9.20 -1.41
C PHE A 28 -3.10 10.13 -1.48
N GLU A 29 -2.90 11.45 -1.48
CA GLU A 29 -3.99 12.42 -1.61
C GLU A 29 -4.65 12.35 -3.00
N ASP A 30 -3.86 12.07 -4.03
CA ASP A 30 -4.33 11.95 -5.41
C ASP A 30 -4.79 10.53 -5.76
N CYS A 31 -4.45 9.54 -4.93
CA CYS A 31 -4.77 8.14 -5.19
C CYS A 31 -6.27 7.85 -5.12
N GLY A 32 -6.74 7.07 -6.09
CA GLY A 32 -8.02 6.38 -6.04
C GLY A 32 -8.03 5.23 -5.03
N ARG A 33 -9.22 4.68 -4.80
CA ARG A 33 -9.43 3.54 -3.89
C ARG A 33 -8.52 2.35 -4.25
N GLU A 34 -8.48 1.98 -5.51
CA GLU A 34 -7.72 0.82 -6.00
C GLU A 34 -6.20 1.04 -5.84
N GLU A 35 -5.71 2.24 -6.11
CA GLU A 35 -4.28 2.61 -5.95
C GLU A 35 -3.86 2.60 -4.48
N LEU A 36 -4.71 3.08 -3.57
CA LEU A 36 -4.45 3.00 -2.13
C LEU A 36 -4.34 1.56 -1.63
N ILE A 37 -5.20 0.67 -2.14
CA ILE A 37 -5.13 -0.77 -1.81
C ILE A 37 -3.80 -1.35 -2.27
N GLN A 38 -3.36 -1.03 -3.49
CA GLN A 38 -2.09 -1.49 -4.03
C GLN A 38 -0.90 -0.98 -3.20
N HIS A 39 -0.88 0.30 -2.80
CA HIS A 39 0.15 0.84 -1.93
C HIS A 39 0.19 0.12 -0.57
N GLY A 40 -0.97 -0.19 0.01
CA GLY A 40 -1.05 -0.98 1.24
C GLY A 40 -0.48 -2.39 1.09
N LEU A 41 -0.80 -3.08 -0.01
CA LEU A 41 -0.29 -4.43 -0.29
C LEU A 41 1.21 -4.44 -0.58
N ARG A 42 1.73 -3.44 -1.32
CA ARG A 42 3.17 -3.28 -1.57
C ARG A 42 3.92 -3.00 -0.27
N ALA A 43 3.43 -2.09 0.57
CA ALA A 43 3.99 -1.84 1.89
C ALA A 43 4.03 -3.11 2.76
N LEU A 44 2.96 -3.90 2.73
CA LEU A 44 2.89 -5.16 3.47
C LEU A 44 3.90 -6.19 2.93
N LYS A 45 4.05 -6.28 1.60
CA LYS A 45 5.03 -7.16 0.95
C LYS A 45 6.47 -6.85 1.38
N GLU A 46 6.84 -5.57 1.52
CA GLU A 46 8.15 -5.13 2.04
C GLU A 46 8.44 -5.63 3.47
N SER A 47 7.40 -5.93 4.26
CA SER A 47 7.55 -6.47 5.61
C SER A 47 7.72 -7.99 5.68
N LEU A 48 7.56 -8.70 4.56
CA LEU A 48 7.67 -10.15 4.47
C LEU A 48 9.12 -10.64 4.49
N SER A 49 9.29 -11.96 4.68
CA SER A 49 10.59 -12.59 4.44
C SER A 49 10.77 -12.74 2.94
N GLN A 50 12.02 -12.79 2.46
CA GLN A 50 12.33 -12.98 1.05
C GLN A 50 11.65 -14.24 0.46
N ASP A 51 11.45 -15.29 1.26
CA ASP A 51 10.83 -16.55 0.83
C ASP A 51 9.29 -16.60 1.03
N LYS A 52 8.64 -15.45 1.27
CA LYS A 52 7.19 -15.38 1.53
C LYS A 52 6.49 -14.43 0.57
N GLU A 53 5.31 -14.84 0.16
CA GLU A 53 4.42 -14.06 -0.70
C GLU A 53 3.07 -13.79 0.00
N LEU A 54 2.38 -12.75 -0.46
CA LEU A 54 1.00 -12.50 -0.08
C LEU A 54 0.09 -13.47 -0.83
N THR A 55 -0.77 -14.15 -0.09
CA THR A 55 -1.75 -15.10 -0.61
C THR A 55 -3.12 -14.83 -0.01
N VAL A 56 -4.15 -15.39 -0.64
CA VAL A 56 -5.54 -15.32 -0.17
C VAL A 56 -5.73 -15.87 1.25
N ASP A 57 -4.82 -16.73 1.71
CA ASP A 57 -4.89 -17.40 3.02
C ASP A 57 -4.15 -16.64 4.13
N ASN A 58 -3.28 -15.68 3.77
CA ASN A 58 -2.43 -14.97 4.73
C ASN A 58 -2.62 -13.45 4.73
N THR A 59 -3.59 -12.95 3.95
CA THR A 59 -3.85 -11.52 3.77
C THR A 59 -5.35 -11.25 3.90
N SER A 60 -5.68 -10.18 4.62
CA SER A 60 -7.05 -9.68 4.74
C SER A 60 -7.02 -8.17 4.47
N ILE A 61 -8.05 -7.64 3.78
CA ILE A 61 -8.13 -6.21 3.41
C ILE A 61 -9.40 -5.62 4.01
N GLY A 62 -9.26 -4.59 4.83
CA GLY A 62 -10.39 -3.84 5.40
C GLY A 62 -10.50 -2.46 4.77
N ILE A 63 -11.67 -2.10 4.23
CA ILE A 63 -11.90 -0.83 3.55
C ILE A 63 -13.09 -0.12 4.19
N VAL A 64 -12.92 1.17 4.48
CA VAL A 64 -13.96 2.09 4.96
C VAL A 64 -13.67 3.46 4.38
N GLY A 65 -14.71 4.25 4.11
CA GLY A 65 -14.49 5.59 3.57
C GLY A 65 -15.79 6.29 3.20
N VAL A 66 -15.67 7.31 2.35
CA VAL A 66 -16.82 7.94 1.70
C VAL A 66 -16.80 7.47 0.24
N GLY A 67 -17.84 6.77 -0.18
CA GLY A 67 -17.91 6.19 -1.52
C GLY A 67 -18.01 7.25 -2.61
N SER A 68 -17.35 7.01 -3.74
CA SER A 68 -17.32 7.89 -4.92
C SER A 68 -18.62 7.87 -5.77
N GLY A 69 -19.74 7.41 -5.23
CA GLY A 69 -21.02 7.35 -5.94
C GLY A 69 -21.64 8.73 -6.19
N VAL A 70 -22.45 8.83 -7.25
CA VAL A 70 -23.22 10.03 -7.64
C VAL A 70 -24.06 10.51 -6.44
N GLY A 71 -23.54 11.53 -5.76
CA GLY A 71 -24.09 12.06 -4.51
C GLY A 71 -23.04 12.06 -3.42
N LYS A 72 -22.31 13.19 -3.28
CA LYS A 72 -21.46 13.49 -2.12
C LYS A 72 -22.21 13.07 -0.83
N GLY A 73 -21.72 12.04 -0.14
CA GLY A 73 -22.25 11.64 1.17
C GLY A 73 -22.69 10.18 1.36
N LYS A 74 -22.57 9.28 0.37
CA LYS A 74 -22.72 7.84 0.67
C LYS A 74 -21.46 7.29 1.32
N VAL A 75 -21.51 7.08 2.63
CA VAL A 75 -20.44 6.43 3.40
C VAL A 75 -20.27 4.98 2.93
N GLU A 76 -19.05 4.61 2.55
CA GLU A 76 -18.64 3.22 2.41
C GLU A 76 -18.42 2.65 3.81
N VAL A 77 -19.41 1.87 4.28
CA VAL A 77 -19.33 1.18 5.57
C VAL A 77 -18.18 0.17 5.51
N PHE A 78 -17.48 0.00 6.64
CA PHE A 78 -16.38 -0.94 6.75
C PHE A 78 -16.75 -2.32 6.19
N ARG A 79 -15.95 -2.80 5.25
CA ARG A 79 -16.03 -4.14 4.69
C ARG A 79 -14.68 -4.82 4.75
N LEU A 80 -14.69 -6.07 5.21
CA LEU A 80 -13.55 -6.96 5.25
C LEU A 80 -13.60 -7.89 4.02
N TYR A 81 -12.49 -8.00 3.31
CA TYR A 81 -12.28 -8.86 2.16
C TYR A 81 -11.23 -9.92 2.51
N GLU A 82 -11.56 -11.19 2.29
CA GLU A 82 -10.70 -12.34 2.60
C GLU A 82 -10.87 -13.46 1.56
N GLY A 83 -9.92 -14.39 1.53
CA GLY A 83 -9.98 -15.55 0.65
C GLY A 83 -10.00 -15.17 -0.83
N LEU A 84 -10.84 -15.83 -1.62
CA LEU A 84 -10.88 -15.64 -3.07
C LEU A 84 -11.33 -14.23 -3.50
N GLU A 85 -11.94 -13.43 -2.61
CA GLU A 85 -12.33 -12.06 -2.94
C GLU A 85 -11.13 -11.12 -3.13
N ILE A 86 -9.96 -11.46 -2.55
CA ILE A 86 -8.76 -10.61 -2.65
C ILE A 86 -7.79 -11.01 -3.76
N SER A 87 -8.07 -12.09 -4.51
CA SER A 87 -7.17 -12.56 -5.58
C SER A 87 -6.89 -11.46 -6.62
N GLY A 88 -7.94 -10.73 -7.04
CA GLY A 88 -7.78 -9.64 -8.01
C GLY A 88 -6.92 -8.48 -7.49
N PHE A 89 -6.98 -8.18 -6.19
CA PHE A 89 -6.13 -7.15 -5.58
C PHE A 89 -4.67 -7.61 -5.49
N LEU A 90 -4.43 -8.87 -5.14
CA LEU A 90 -3.09 -9.45 -5.06
C LEU A 90 -2.39 -9.54 -6.42
N GLU A 91 -3.12 -9.94 -7.47
CA GLU A 91 -2.62 -9.96 -8.84
C GLU A 91 -2.25 -8.55 -9.31
N SER A 92 -3.15 -7.58 -9.09
CA SER A 92 -2.95 -6.18 -9.48
C SER A 92 -1.75 -5.54 -8.78
N ALA A 93 -1.55 -5.83 -7.49
CA ALA A 93 -0.40 -5.34 -6.74
C ALA A 93 0.94 -5.92 -7.21
N SER A 94 0.93 -7.12 -7.82
CA SER A 94 2.12 -7.82 -8.29
C SER A 94 2.57 -7.39 -9.69
N SER A 95 1.64 -7.03 -10.59
CA SER A 95 1.96 -6.68 -11.98
C SER A 95 2.59 -5.29 -12.16
N GLU A 96 2.26 -4.33 -11.30
CA GLU A 96 2.70 -2.93 -11.44
C GLU A 96 3.97 -2.59 -10.63
N GLY A 97 4.48 -3.53 -9.84
CA GLY A 97 5.69 -3.32 -9.01
C GLY A 97 6.96 -3.03 -9.82
N GLN A 98 7.04 -3.51 -11.07
CA GLN A 98 8.23 -3.35 -11.92
C GLN A 98 8.40 -1.95 -12.52
N GLN A 99 7.34 -1.13 -12.59
CA GLN A 99 7.42 0.20 -13.23
C GLN A 99 7.77 1.32 -12.24
N ALA A 100 7.29 1.25 -11.00
CA ALA A 100 7.56 2.28 -9.99
C ALA A 100 8.95 2.17 -9.34
N GLU A 101 9.54 0.96 -9.28
CA GLU A 101 10.89 0.74 -8.74
C GLU A 101 11.97 1.38 -9.65
N ALA A 102 11.79 1.35 -10.98
CA ALA A 102 12.74 1.92 -11.92
C ALA A 102 12.80 3.47 -11.88
N GLU A 103 11.68 4.13 -11.57
CA GLU A 103 11.64 5.60 -11.46
C GLU A 103 12.14 6.09 -10.09
N ALA A 104 11.90 5.34 -9.01
CA ALA A 104 12.35 5.71 -7.66
C ALA A 104 13.83 5.38 -7.39
N GLU A 105 14.40 4.32 -7.99
CA GLU A 105 15.84 4.05 -7.93
C GLU A 105 16.65 5.11 -8.71
N ALA A 106 16.08 5.70 -9.76
CA ALA A 106 16.73 6.77 -10.53
C ALA A 106 16.89 8.07 -9.72
N GLU A 107 15.92 8.43 -8.88
CA GLU A 107 16.06 9.60 -7.99
C GLU A 107 17.01 9.33 -6.80
N GLY A 108 17.02 8.10 -6.26
CA GLY A 108 17.88 7.73 -5.13
C GLY A 108 19.38 7.55 -5.46
N GLN A 109 19.72 7.29 -6.73
CA GLN A 109 21.11 7.14 -7.19
C GLN A 109 21.79 8.47 -7.59
N SER A 110 21.09 9.60 -7.51
CA SER A 110 21.61 10.91 -7.96
C SER A 110 22.51 11.65 -6.95
N MET A 111 22.85 11.04 -5.81
CA MET A 111 23.87 11.57 -4.91
C MET A 111 25.21 10.86 -5.14
N GLU A 112 25.78 11.04 -6.33
CA GLU A 112 27.20 10.76 -6.55
C GLU A 112 28.07 11.79 -5.81
N VAL A 113 29.06 11.20 -5.14
CA VAL A 113 30.19 11.74 -4.40
C VAL A 113 30.84 12.97 -5.07
N ASP A 114 31.01 14.05 -4.31
CA ASP A 114 32.10 15.00 -4.55
C ASP A 114 33.12 14.86 -3.40
N SER A 115 34.40 14.95 -3.79
CA SER A 115 35.59 14.43 -3.10
C SER A 115 35.96 15.10 -1.77
#